data_AF-A0A7W9QHT4-F1
#
_entry.id   AF-A0A7W9QHT4-F1
#
_cell.length_a   1.000
_cell.length_b   1.000
_cell.length_c   1.000
_cell.angle_alpha   90.00
_cell.angle_beta   90.00
_cell.angle_gamma   90.00
#
_symmetry.space_group_name_H-M   'P 1'
#
loop_
_entity.id
_entity.type
_entity.pdbx_description
1 polymer ?
#
loop_
_entity_poly.entity_id
_entity_poly.type
_entity_poly.pdbx_seq_one_letter_code
_entity_poly.pdbx_strand_id
1 'polypeptide(L)'
;MQGAQPQWRRTLAYADEQINRLALATTAGLWEWQSPHQRTAHALHPALIAPPDAPAVPTAEATAREAWIQRVVRIAHVAATIRTVQGVHPLSTTGADPLEMALSSTALALEDIAPAAAELERLWGVRLDQSVSAWERAHVSRALRDHVHALEQVLGRLASVLYFFAHDDT
;
A
#
# COMPACT_ATOMS: atom_id res chain seq x y z
N MET A 1 6.92 11.00 29.88
CA MET A 1 7.92 10.77 28.81
C MET A 1 7.17 10.52 27.51
N GLN A 2 7.15 11.48 26.58
CA GLN A 2 6.59 11.27 25.25
C GLN A 2 7.55 10.37 24.48
N GLY A 3 7.17 9.12 24.23
CA GLY A 3 7.97 8.19 23.44
C GLY A 3 8.15 8.73 22.02
N ALA A 4 9.36 8.60 21.47
CA ALA A 4 9.63 8.99 20.09
C ALA A 4 8.63 8.31 19.15
N GLN A 5 8.05 9.07 18.22
CA GLN A 5 7.13 8.49 17.24
C GLN A 5 7.85 7.46 16.38
N PRO A 6 7.20 6.33 16.05
CA PRO A 6 7.80 5.32 15.19
C PRO A 6 8.11 5.89 13.81
N GLN A 7 9.25 5.46 13.25
CA GLN A 7 9.79 5.96 11.98
C GLN A 7 8.78 5.88 10.82
N TRP A 8 8.01 4.79 10.75
CA TRP A 8 7.01 4.56 9.71
C TRP A 8 5.92 5.64 9.64
N ARG A 9 5.69 6.39 10.74
CA ARG A 9 4.74 7.52 10.70
C ARG A 9 5.24 8.67 9.84
N ARG A 10 6.55 8.86 9.73
CA ARG A 10 7.14 9.94 8.93
C ARG A 10 7.03 9.65 7.44
N THR A 11 7.36 8.43 7.02
CA THR A 11 7.24 7.98 5.63
C THR A 11 5.78 7.95 5.19
N LEU A 12 4.87 7.48 6.04
CA LEU A 12 3.43 7.59 5.80
C LEU A 12 2.95 9.03 5.65
N ALA A 13 3.32 9.93 6.56
CA ALA A 13 2.91 11.33 6.49
C ALA A 13 3.41 11.99 5.19
N TYR A 14 4.63 11.65 4.78
CA TYR A 14 5.19 12.13 3.53
C TYR A 14 4.44 11.58 2.30
N ALA A 15 4.13 10.28 2.27
CA ALA A 15 3.33 9.67 1.22
C ALA A 15 1.93 10.30 1.12
N ASP A 16 1.28 10.50 2.27
CA ASP A 16 -0.02 11.15 2.35
C ASP A 16 0.02 12.58 1.80
N GLU A 17 1.06 13.34 2.15
CA GLU A 17 1.27 14.68 1.64
C GLU A 17 1.46 14.70 0.11
N GLN A 18 2.21 13.76 -0.46
CA GLN A 18 2.36 13.70 -1.92
C GLN A 18 1.07 13.30 -2.63
N ILE A 19 0.27 12.38 -2.06
CA ILE A 19 -1.06 12.04 -2.59
C ILE A 19 -1.98 13.26 -2.55
N ASN A 20 -1.95 14.04 -1.47
CA ASN A 20 -2.72 15.29 -1.37
C ASN A 20 -2.30 16.30 -2.45
N ARG A 21 -0.99 16.46 -2.68
CA ARG A 21 -0.47 17.36 -3.72
C ARG A 21 -0.91 16.92 -5.11
N LEU A 22 -0.84 15.62 -5.41
CA LEU A 22 -1.35 15.05 -6.66
C LEU A 22 -2.84 15.35 -6.82
N ALA A 23 -3.67 15.01 -5.82
CA ALA A 23 -5.11 15.24 -5.87
C ALA A 23 -5.46 16.72 -6.07
N LEU A 24 -4.75 17.63 -5.39
CA LEU A 24 -4.94 19.08 -5.57
C LEU A 24 -4.53 19.53 -6.96
N ALA A 25 -3.37 19.08 -7.46
CA ALA A 25 -2.88 19.46 -8.79
C ALA A 25 -3.85 19.04 -9.90
N THR A 26 -4.43 17.84 -9.76
CA THR A 26 -5.47 17.30 -10.64
C THR A 26 -6.78 18.11 -10.55
N THR A 27 -7.34 18.25 -9.36
CA THR A 27 -8.66 18.91 -9.18
C THR A 27 -8.64 20.41 -9.46
N ALA A 28 -7.49 21.06 -9.27
CA ALA A 28 -7.32 22.49 -9.56
C ALA A 28 -6.85 22.78 -10.99
N GLY A 29 -6.63 21.75 -11.84
CA GLY A 29 -6.13 21.91 -13.20
C GLY A 29 -4.72 22.55 -13.26
N LEU A 30 -3.93 22.41 -12.20
CA LEU A 30 -2.57 22.96 -12.09
C LEU A 30 -1.53 22.05 -12.73
N TRP A 31 -1.93 20.84 -13.10
CA TRP A 31 -1.09 19.84 -13.72
C TRP A 31 -1.87 19.12 -14.82
N GLU A 32 -1.31 19.15 -16.02
CA GLU A 32 -1.85 18.46 -17.18
C GLU A 32 -1.20 17.07 -17.26
N TRP A 33 -2.00 16.02 -17.08
CA TRP A 33 -1.51 14.66 -17.26
C TRP A 33 -1.54 14.28 -18.74
N GLN A 34 -0.57 13.45 -19.10
CA GLN A 34 -0.40 12.86 -20.44
C GLN A 34 -0.71 11.36 -20.44
N SER A 35 -0.78 10.74 -21.62
CA SER A 35 -1.05 9.30 -21.78
C SER A 35 -0.18 8.34 -20.96
N PRO A 36 1.11 8.61 -20.66
CA PRO A 36 1.88 7.78 -19.72
C PRO A 36 1.24 7.66 -18.33
N HIS A 37 0.67 8.74 -17.79
CA HIS A 37 0.03 8.76 -16.47
C HIS A 37 -1.24 7.90 -16.47
N GLN A 38 -2.05 7.98 -17.52
CA GLN A 38 -3.23 7.13 -17.69
C GLN A 38 -2.85 5.65 -17.74
N ARG A 39 -1.81 5.28 -18.51
CA ARG A 39 -1.32 3.89 -18.56
C ARG A 39 -0.83 3.40 -17.20
N THR A 40 -0.07 4.23 -16.49
CA THR A 40 0.40 3.94 -15.13
C THR A 40 -0.78 3.74 -14.17
N ALA A 41 -1.77 4.62 -14.23
CA ALA A 41 -2.99 4.52 -13.41
C ALA A 41 -3.79 3.25 -13.72
N HIS A 42 -4.00 2.93 -15.01
CA HIS A 42 -4.65 1.69 -15.43
C HIS A 42 -3.91 0.43 -14.98
N ALA A 43 -2.58 0.43 -15.06
CA ALA A 43 -1.77 -0.70 -14.65
C ALA A 43 -1.80 -0.92 -13.13
N LEU A 44 -1.83 0.16 -12.34
CA LEU A 44 -1.76 0.08 -10.88
C LEU A 44 -3.11 -0.07 -10.20
N HIS A 45 -4.13 0.64 -10.67
CA HIS A 45 -5.41 0.74 -9.97
C HIS A 45 -6.00 -0.63 -9.57
N PRO A 46 -6.03 -1.66 -10.45
CA PRO A 46 -6.52 -2.99 -10.08
C PRO A 46 -5.77 -3.60 -8.88
N ALA A 47 -4.43 -3.48 -8.85
CA ALA A 47 -3.62 -4.02 -7.76
C ALA A 47 -3.85 -3.27 -6.42
N LEU A 48 -4.10 -1.95 -6.49
CA LEU A 48 -4.35 -1.14 -5.29
C LEU A 48 -5.68 -1.45 -4.63
N ILE A 49 -6.69 -1.88 -5.40
CA ILE A 49 -8.04 -2.20 -4.89
C ILE A 49 -8.27 -3.70 -4.67
N ALA A 50 -7.40 -4.56 -5.21
CA ALA A 50 -7.53 -6.01 -5.05
C ALA A 50 -7.51 -6.38 -3.56
N PRO A 51 -8.43 -7.23 -3.09
CA PRO A 51 -8.32 -7.80 -1.76
C PRO A 51 -7.09 -8.73 -1.67
N PRO A 52 -6.55 -9.02 -0.47
CA PRO A 52 -5.56 -10.08 -0.29
C PRO A 52 -6.04 -11.41 -0.89
N ASP A 53 -5.12 -12.14 -1.53
CA ASP A 53 -5.40 -13.48 -2.06
C ASP A 53 -5.80 -14.45 -0.94
N ALA A 54 -6.90 -15.17 -1.13
CA ALA A 54 -7.47 -16.07 -0.14
C ALA A 54 -7.94 -17.39 -0.78
N PRO A 55 -7.80 -18.51 -0.05
CA PRO A 55 -8.98 -19.20 0.44
C PRO A 55 -9.37 -18.54 1.77
N ALA A 56 -10.67 -18.26 1.94
CA ALA A 56 -11.20 -17.75 3.20
C ALA A 56 -10.73 -18.64 4.36
N VAL A 57 -10.20 -18.04 5.44
CA VAL A 57 -9.91 -18.81 6.66
C VAL A 57 -11.24 -19.38 7.13
N PRO A 58 -11.41 -20.73 7.21
CA PRO A 58 -12.64 -21.32 7.71
C PRO A 58 -12.73 -20.96 9.18
N THR A 59 -13.51 -19.93 9.47
CA THR A 59 -13.85 -19.54 10.83
C THR A 59 -15.26 -20.05 11.08
N ALA A 60 -15.48 -20.65 12.24
CA ALA A 60 -16.82 -21.03 12.71
C ALA A 60 -17.73 -19.80 12.94
N GLU A 61 -17.16 -18.59 12.84
CA GLU A 61 -17.84 -17.32 12.92
C GLU A 61 -18.08 -16.79 11.49
N ALA A 62 -19.34 -16.47 11.18
CA ALA A 62 -19.85 -16.13 9.84
C ALA A 62 -19.30 -14.83 9.20
N THR A 63 -18.12 -14.36 9.60
CA THR A 63 -17.38 -13.30 8.92
C THR A 63 -15.94 -13.73 8.78
N ALA A 64 -15.63 -14.42 7.67
CA ALA A 64 -14.25 -14.68 7.28
C ALA A 64 -13.54 -13.33 7.10
N ARG A 65 -12.75 -12.93 8.09
CA ARG A 65 -11.87 -11.77 8.00
C ARG A 65 -10.54 -12.23 7.41
N GLU A 66 -10.00 -11.43 6.51
CA GLU A 66 -8.65 -11.63 5.98
C GLU A 66 -7.65 -11.71 7.13
N ALA A 67 -6.76 -12.69 7.05
CA ALA A 67 -5.68 -12.86 8.02
C ALA A 67 -4.73 -11.66 7.93
N TRP A 68 -4.24 -11.18 9.08
CA TRP A 68 -3.23 -10.13 9.13
C TRP A 68 -1.99 -10.47 8.30
N ILE A 69 -1.57 -11.73 8.29
CA ILE A 69 -0.42 -12.14 7.47
C ILE A 69 -0.68 -11.92 5.98
N GLN A 70 -1.90 -12.19 5.50
CA GLN A 70 -2.29 -11.94 4.10
C GLN A 70 -2.23 -10.43 3.77
N ARG A 71 -2.68 -9.60 4.70
CA ARG A 71 -2.67 -8.13 4.55
C ARG A 71 -1.26 -7.57 4.51
N VAL A 72 -0.35 -8.09 5.35
CA VAL A 72 1.08 -7.72 5.32
C VAL A 72 1.72 -8.12 3.98
N VAL A 73 1.47 -9.36 3.52
CA VAL A 73 2.00 -9.84 2.24
C VAL A 73 1.46 -9.01 1.07
N ARG A 74 0.17 -8.66 1.09
CA ARG A 74 -0.43 -7.76 0.09
C ARG A 74 0.29 -6.41 0.04
N ILE A 75 0.57 -5.78 1.17
CA ILE A 75 1.29 -4.50 1.21
C ILE A 75 2.66 -4.62 0.53
N ALA A 76 3.41 -5.68 0.84
CA ALA A 76 4.71 -5.92 0.21
C ALA A 76 4.57 -6.16 -1.31
N HIS A 77 3.53 -6.88 -1.74
CA HIS A 77 3.24 -7.09 -3.15
C HIS A 77 2.93 -5.76 -3.86
N VAL A 78 2.05 -4.94 -3.30
CA VAL A 78 1.69 -3.63 -3.87
C VAL A 78 2.91 -2.72 -3.99
N ALA A 79 3.82 -2.72 -3.01
CA ALA A 79 5.08 -1.98 -3.09
C ALA A 79 5.89 -2.41 -4.32
N ALA A 80 6.07 -3.72 -4.51
CA ALA A 80 6.76 -4.28 -5.66
C ALA A 80 6.05 -3.92 -6.98
N THR A 81 4.72 -4.01 -7.03
CA THR A 81 3.93 -3.63 -8.21
C THR A 81 4.14 -2.17 -8.59
N ILE A 82 4.12 -1.24 -7.62
CA ILE A 82 4.40 0.19 -7.89
C ILE A 82 5.77 0.35 -8.53
N ARG A 83 6.81 -0.25 -7.94
CA ARG A 83 8.18 -0.18 -8.49
C ARG A 83 8.29 -0.77 -9.89
N THR A 84 7.67 -1.92 -10.12
CA THR A 84 7.65 -2.56 -11.45
C THR A 84 6.96 -1.67 -12.48
N VAL A 85 5.81 -1.09 -12.15
CA VAL A 85 5.09 -0.18 -13.06
C VAL A 85 5.92 1.06 -13.36
N GLN A 86 6.56 1.69 -12.37
CA GLN A 86 7.45 2.83 -12.58
C GLN A 86 8.62 2.49 -13.51
N GLY A 87 9.15 1.26 -13.42
CA GLY A 87 10.21 0.79 -14.32
C GLY A 87 9.75 0.55 -15.77
N VAL A 88 8.51 0.09 -15.97
CA VAL A 88 7.93 -0.20 -17.30
C VAL A 88 7.34 1.05 -17.96
N HIS A 89 6.76 1.94 -17.15
CA HIS A 89 6.11 3.17 -17.56
C HIS A 89 6.80 4.37 -16.87
N PRO A 90 8.04 4.69 -17.27
CA PRO A 90 8.75 5.80 -16.65
C PRO A 90 7.97 7.09 -16.89
N LEU A 91 7.61 7.73 -15.79
CA LEU A 91 7.10 9.10 -15.79
C LEU A 91 8.30 10.07 -15.95
N SER A 92 8.01 11.36 -16.18
CA SER A 92 9.06 12.34 -16.48
C SER A 92 10.20 12.29 -15.46
N THR A 93 11.45 12.35 -15.92
CA THR A 93 12.66 12.33 -15.06
C THR A 93 12.92 13.68 -14.38
N THR A 94 12.16 14.71 -14.72
CA THR A 94 12.17 15.97 -13.99
C THR A 94 11.38 15.76 -12.70
N GLY A 95 12.03 15.85 -11.54
CA GLY A 95 11.47 15.56 -10.21
C GLY A 95 10.34 16.47 -9.72
N ALA A 96 9.50 16.95 -10.64
CA ALA A 96 8.33 17.78 -10.42
C ALA A 96 7.01 17.08 -10.81
N ASP A 97 7.06 15.84 -11.33
CA ASP A 97 5.86 15.08 -11.68
C ASP A 97 5.09 14.65 -10.41
N PRO A 98 3.86 15.16 -10.19
CA PRO A 98 3.11 14.87 -8.97
C PRO A 98 2.73 13.39 -8.83
N LEU A 99 2.50 12.68 -9.94
CA LEU A 99 2.15 11.26 -9.89
C LEU A 99 3.36 10.43 -9.52
N GLU A 100 4.52 10.69 -10.15
CA GLU A 100 5.76 10.00 -9.82
C GLU A 100 6.16 10.20 -8.35
N MET A 101 5.98 11.41 -7.82
CA MET A 101 6.24 11.71 -6.41
C MET A 101 5.29 10.98 -5.47
N ALA A 102 3.99 10.91 -5.78
CA ALA A 102 3.01 10.16 -5.00
C ALA A 102 3.28 8.65 -5.02
N LEU A 103 3.63 8.09 -6.19
CA LEU A 103 3.97 6.68 -6.34
C LEU A 103 5.26 6.32 -5.59
N SER A 104 6.33 7.10 -5.78
CA SER A 104 7.62 6.86 -5.15
C SER A 104 7.57 6.98 -3.62
N SER A 105 6.86 7.98 -3.10
CA SER A 105 6.69 8.16 -1.65
C SER A 105 5.79 7.07 -1.05
N THR A 106 4.74 6.64 -1.76
CA THR A 106 3.89 5.52 -1.33
C THR A 106 4.69 4.22 -1.32
N ALA A 107 5.44 3.91 -2.37
CA ALA A 107 6.30 2.71 -2.42
C ALA A 107 7.29 2.68 -1.26
N LEU A 108 7.93 3.81 -0.96
CA LEU A 108 8.84 3.94 0.19
C LEU A 108 8.12 3.66 1.53
N ALA A 109 6.92 4.18 1.72
CA ALA A 109 6.14 3.92 2.94
C ALA A 109 5.72 2.45 3.06
N LEU A 110 5.37 1.79 1.95
CA LEU A 110 5.04 0.36 1.94
C LEU A 110 6.27 -0.51 2.18
N GLU A 111 7.44 -0.14 1.66
CA GLU A 111 8.71 -0.86 1.84
C GLU A 111 9.14 -0.94 3.31
N ASP A 112 8.72 0.01 4.17
CA ASP A 112 8.95 -0.03 5.62
C ASP A 112 8.31 -1.26 6.30
N ILE A 113 7.34 -1.94 5.65
CA ILE A 113 6.77 -3.19 6.17
C ILE A 113 7.70 -4.40 5.95
N ALA A 114 8.65 -4.33 5.02
CA ALA A 114 9.42 -5.49 4.56
C ALA A 114 10.15 -6.24 5.69
N PRO A 115 10.79 -5.57 6.68
CA PRO A 115 11.41 -6.28 7.81
C PRO A 115 10.38 -7.06 8.64
N ALA A 116 9.19 -6.50 8.86
CA ALA A 116 8.12 -7.18 9.58
C ALA A 116 7.56 -8.36 8.78
N ALA A 117 7.40 -8.19 7.46
CA ALA A 117 6.95 -9.27 6.57
C ALA A 117 7.92 -10.46 6.59
N ALA A 118 9.23 -10.20 6.45
CA ALA A 118 10.26 -11.24 6.48
C ALA A 118 10.31 -11.99 7.82
N GLU A 119 10.16 -11.27 8.94
CA GLU A 119 10.11 -11.90 10.26
C GLU A 119 8.83 -12.73 10.45
N LEU A 120 7.68 -12.24 9.99
CA LEU A 120 6.44 -13.01 10.02
C LEU A 120 6.52 -14.27 9.16
N GLU A 121 7.13 -14.19 7.97
CA GLU A 121 7.37 -15.36 7.11
C GLU A 121 8.26 -16.40 7.80
N ARG A 122 9.36 -15.95 8.43
CA ARG A 122 10.25 -16.82 9.21
C ARG A 122 9.51 -17.50 10.37
N LEU A 123 8.71 -16.75 11.13
CA LEU A 123 7.90 -17.27 12.24
C LEU A 123 6.77 -18.20 11.75
N TRP A 124 6.26 -17.97 10.54
CA TRP A 124 5.23 -18.81 9.94
C TRP A 124 5.79 -20.16 9.53
N GLY A 125 7.01 -20.20 8.99
CA GLY A 125 7.69 -21.43 8.58
C GLY A 125 7.94 -22.44 9.73
N VAL A 126 7.95 -21.97 10.97
CA VAL A 126 8.10 -22.83 12.18
C VAL A 126 6.80 -23.00 12.95
N ARG A 127 5.65 -22.66 12.37
CA ARG A 127 4.33 -22.79 13.00
C ARG A 127 4.00 -24.26 13.24
N LEU A 128 4.07 -24.71 14.49
CA LEU A 128 3.68 -26.07 14.92
C LEU A 128 2.21 -26.09 15.35
N ASP A 129 1.33 -26.72 14.55
CA ASP A 129 -0.09 -27.06 14.83
C ASP A 129 -1.01 -25.95 15.39
N GLN A 130 -0.56 -24.70 15.42
CA GLN A 130 -1.36 -23.55 15.85
C GLN A 130 -2.34 -23.13 14.75
N SER A 131 -3.56 -22.77 15.15
CA SER A 131 -4.48 -22.06 14.26
C SER A 131 -3.90 -20.70 13.85
N VAL A 132 -4.28 -20.22 12.65
CA VAL A 132 -3.87 -18.91 12.13
C VAL A 132 -4.15 -17.80 13.16
N SER A 133 -5.35 -17.78 13.75
CA SER A 133 -5.73 -16.76 14.71
C SER A 133 -4.92 -16.81 16.02
N ALA A 134 -4.55 -17.99 16.50
CA ALA A 134 -3.68 -18.12 17.67
C ALA A 134 -2.27 -17.60 17.37
N TRP A 135 -1.72 -17.98 16.22
CA TRP A 135 -0.42 -17.52 15.75
C TRP A 135 -0.39 -15.99 15.57
N GLU A 136 -1.41 -15.39 14.95
CA GLU A 136 -1.46 -13.94 14.74
C GLU A 136 -1.58 -13.13 16.04
N ARG A 137 -2.28 -13.67 17.05
CA ARG A 137 -2.30 -13.04 18.38
C ARG A 137 -0.93 -13.06 19.04
N ALA A 138 -0.12 -14.09 18.80
CA ALA A 138 1.21 -14.21 19.37
C ALA A 138 2.25 -13.36 18.63
N HIS A 139 2.14 -13.22 17.31
CA HIS A 139 3.22 -12.70 16.47
C HIS A 139 2.90 -11.36 15.79
N VAL A 140 1.63 -11.02 15.57
CA VAL A 140 1.24 -9.76 14.93
C VAL A 140 0.89 -8.73 16.01
N SER A 141 1.90 -7.95 16.41
CA SER A 141 1.76 -6.92 17.44
C SER A 141 0.72 -5.86 17.09
N ARG A 142 0.16 -5.19 18.11
CA ARG A 142 -0.76 -4.06 17.90
C ARG A 142 -0.14 -2.96 17.05
N ALA A 143 1.13 -2.62 17.27
CA ALA A 143 1.82 -1.59 16.50
C ALA A 143 1.92 -1.95 15.01
N LEU A 144 2.13 -3.24 14.68
CA LEU A 144 2.15 -3.71 13.30
C LEU A 144 0.75 -3.63 12.67
N ARG A 145 -0.30 -3.97 13.42
CA ARG A 145 -1.70 -3.83 12.96
C ARG A 145 -2.05 -2.38 12.66
N ASP A 146 -1.65 -1.46 13.55
CA ASP A 146 -1.85 -0.02 13.38
C ASP A 146 -1.10 0.49 12.13
N HIS A 147 0.12 -0.02 11.89
CA HIS A 147 0.91 0.32 10.71
C HIS A 147 0.24 -0.18 9.41
N VAL A 148 -0.17 -1.45 9.36
CA VAL A 148 -0.90 -2.05 8.23
C VAL A 148 -2.16 -1.25 7.90
N HIS A 149 -2.96 -0.91 8.92
CA HIS A 149 -4.16 -0.10 8.73
C HIS A 149 -3.87 1.29 8.16
N ALA A 150 -2.81 1.94 8.63
CA ALA A 150 -2.43 3.25 8.11
C ALA A 150 -1.94 3.16 6.65
N LEU A 151 -1.19 2.11 6.29
CA LEU A 151 -0.79 1.85 4.90
C LEU A 151 -2.00 1.58 4.00
N GLU A 152 -2.98 0.81 4.45
CA GLU A 152 -4.21 0.55 3.70
C GLU A 152 -5.02 1.83 3.45
N GLN A 153 -5.04 2.76 4.40
CA GLN A 153 -5.67 4.06 4.20
C GLN A 153 -4.95 4.88 3.10
N VAL A 154 -3.62 4.92 3.14
CA VAL A 154 -2.81 5.57 2.09
C VAL A 154 -3.06 4.91 0.72
N LEU A 155 -3.09 3.58 0.66
CA LEU A 155 -3.42 2.85 -0.57
C LEU A 155 -4.82 3.16 -1.09
N GLY A 156 -5.83 3.22 -0.22
CA GLY A 156 -7.19 3.55 -0.62
C GLY A 156 -7.32 4.98 -1.18
N ARG A 157 -6.57 5.92 -0.60
CA ARG A 157 -6.50 7.30 -1.10
C ARG A 157 -5.80 7.38 -2.45
N LEU A 158 -4.64 6.74 -2.59
CA LEU A 158 -3.94 6.66 -3.87
C LEU A 158 -4.83 6.02 -4.95
N ALA A 159 -5.49 4.90 -4.63
CA ALA A 159 -6.41 4.23 -5.55
C ALA A 159 -7.54 5.16 -6.01
N SER A 160 -8.13 5.93 -5.09
CA SER A 160 -9.19 6.90 -5.43
C SER A 160 -8.72 7.96 -6.42
N VAL A 161 -7.48 8.45 -6.27
CA VAL A 161 -6.89 9.43 -7.19
C VAL A 161 -6.55 8.76 -8.53
N LEU A 162 -6.01 7.54 -8.54
CA LEU A 162 -5.69 6.82 -9.78
C LEU A 162 -6.95 6.39 -10.55
N TYR A 163 -8.05 6.12 -9.86
CA TYR A 163 -9.32 5.82 -10.49
C TYR A 163 -9.75 6.94 -11.43
N PHE A 164 -9.58 8.19 -11.01
CA PHE A 164 -9.88 9.37 -11.82
C PHE A 164 -9.07 9.36 -13.11
N PHE A 165 -7.74 9.18 -13.05
CA PHE A 165 -6.92 9.12 -14.27
C PHE A 165 -7.25 7.95 -15.20
N ALA A 166 -7.67 6.82 -14.65
CA ALA A 166 -7.97 5.62 -15.42
C ALA A 166 -9.36 5.65 -16.08
N HIS A 167 -10.22 6.61 -15.76
CA HIS A 167 -11.60 6.66 -16.28
C HIS A 167 -12.02 8.07 -16.74
N ASP A 168 -11.09 9.02 -16.77
CA ASP A 168 -11.33 10.33 -17.37
C ASP A 168 -11.08 10.24 -18.88
N ASP A 169 -12.17 10.28 -19.66
CA ASP A 169 -12.19 10.16 -21.12
C ASP A 169 -11.93 11.52 -21.84
N THR A 170 -11.37 12.51 -21.13
CA THR A 170 -11.09 13.85 -21.67
C THR A 170 -10.06 13.85 -22.80
#